data_AF-A0AAC9WTX3-F1
#
_entry.id   AF-A0AAC9WTX3-F1
#
_cell.length_a   1.000
_cell.length_b   1.000
_cell.length_c   1.000
_cell.angle_alpha   90.00
_cell.angle_beta   90.00
_cell.angle_gamma   90.00
#
_symmetry.space_group_name_H-M   'P 1'
#
loop_
_entity.id
_entity.type
_entity.pdbx_description
1 polymer ?
#
loop_
_entity_poly.entity_id
_entity_poly.type
_entity_poly.pdbx_seq_one_letter_code
_entity_poly.pdbx_strand_id
1 'polypeptide(L)'
;MAKLTQLEAAQKKALGGDIEEAEQAFADLVKKGTARAAAALAEISAYRGQWHEVLGHVETSVAALDQFETFDVQIDQITLCSLAARQTESWDRAAKTAEIGRRSLGKKGDPDLLKILARLAAFAASHGSEDFRLPQGVQLGGAVRFAEAVAKVEGSKKKFSDPQTRADHMIGLARVYEYHEGAVQMFEKDNTLPGIFDNVVFLAAALAKAGRSDDAWAVIRGGISDWWPVEETQIAPVVLLTDASLAPIMTAVRCAEILDTPRGS
;
A
#
# COMPACT_ATOMS: atom_id res chain seq x y z
N MET A 1 -6.39 -29.47 -10.04
CA MET A 1 -6.18 -28.18 -9.35
C MET A 1 -6.74 -28.31 -7.95
N ALA A 2 -6.03 -27.82 -6.92
CA ALA A 2 -6.58 -27.77 -5.57
C ALA A 2 -7.82 -26.87 -5.52
N LYS A 3 -8.77 -27.18 -4.63
CA LYS A 3 -9.98 -26.36 -4.44
C LYS A 3 -9.61 -25.12 -3.65
N LEU A 4 -9.92 -23.94 -4.19
CA LEU A 4 -9.74 -22.66 -3.47
C LEU A 4 -10.50 -22.71 -2.14
N THR A 5 -9.88 -22.14 -1.11
CA THR A 5 -10.53 -21.78 0.14
C THR A 5 -11.61 -20.71 -0.12
N GLN A 6 -12.50 -20.50 0.86
CA GLN A 6 -13.52 -19.45 0.75
C GLN A 6 -12.89 -18.05 0.69
N LEU A 7 -11.75 -17.85 1.36
CA LEU A 7 -11.04 -16.58 1.38
C LEU A 7 -10.39 -16.27 0.01
N GLU A 8 -9.65 -17.22 -0.55
CA GLU A 8 -9.06 -17.10 -1.90
C GLU A 8 -10.15 -16.92 -2.98
N ALA A 9 -11.30 -17.60 -2.83
CA ALA A 9 -12.42 -17.43 -3.75
C ALA A 9 -13.03 -16.01 -3.69
N ALA A 10 -13.13 -15.43 -2.49
CA ALA A 10 -13.60 -14.04 -2.31
C ALA A 10 -12.58 -13.04 -2.86
N GLN A 11 -11.29 -13.25 -2.60
CA GLN A 11 -10.22 -12.42 -3.18
C GLN A 11 -10.23 -12.47 -4.70
N LYS A 12 -10.35 -13.66 -5.29
CA LYS A 12 -10.38 -13.82 -6.75
C LYS A 12 -11.51 -13.00 -7.39
N LYS A 13 -12.68 -12.90 -6.75
CA LYS A 13 -13.77 -12.03 -7.21
C LYS A 13 -13.35 -10.56 -7.15
N ALA A 14 -12.76 -10.12 -6.04
CA ALA A 14 -12.32 -8.75 -5.87
C ALA A 14 -11.25 -8.34 -6.89
N LEU A 15 -10.27 -9.22 -7.13
CA LEU A 15 -9.23 -9.03 -8.15
C LEU A 15 -9.80 -9.08 -9.57
N GLY A 16 -10.93 -9.75 -9.79
CA GLY A 16 -11.67 -9.76 -11.05
C GLY A 16 -12.50 -8.50 -11.31
N GLY A 17 -12.61 -7.59 -10.33
CA GLY A 17 -13.48 -6.41 -10.39
C GLY A 17 -14.90 -6.64 -9.86
N ASP A 18 -15.24 -7.85 -9.39
CA ASP A 18 -16.56 -8.19 -8.83
C ASP A 18 -16.64 -7.79 -7.34
N ILE A 19 -16.49 -6.50 -7.05
CA ILE A 19 -16.24 -5.97 -5.70
C ILE A 19 -17.43 -6.18 -4.76
N GLU A 20 -18.67 -6.00 -5.22
CA GLU A 20 -19.86 -6.20 -4.40
C GLU A 20 -20.01 -7.66 -3.96
N GLU A 21 -19.76 -8.61 -4.86
CA GLU A 21 -19.82 -10.03 -4.53
C GLU A 21 -18.70 -10.45 -3.58
N ALA A 22 -17.51 -9.88 -3.77
CA ALA A 22 -16.36 -10.14 -2.92
C ALA A 22 -16.59 -9.59 -1.50
N GLU A 23 -17.07 -8.36 -1.37
CA GLU A 23 -17.40 -7.72 -0.10
C GLU A 23 -18.42 -8.54 0.69
N GLN A 24 -19.50 -8.99 0.05
CA GLN A 24 -20.50 -9.85 0.68
C GLN A 24 -19.88 -11.16 1.18
N ALA A 25 -18.99 -11.78 0.37
CA ALA A 25 -18.30 -13.01 0.76
C ALA A 25 -17.36 -12.79 1.96
N PHE A 26 -16.59 -11.70 1.99
CA PHE A 26 -15.73 -11.36 3.12
C PHE A 26 -16.54 -11.05 4.38
N ALA A 27 -17.65 -10.32 4.27
CA ALA A 27 -18.53 -10.03 5.39
C ALA A 27 -19.09 -11.33 6.02
N ASP A 28 -19.46 -12.31 5.20
CA ASP A 28 -19.95 -13.60 5.70
C ASP A 28 -18.83 -14.46 6.32
N LEU A 29 -17.59 -14.30 5.88
CA LEU A 29 -16.42 -14.91 6.52
C LEU A 29 -16.12 -14.29 7.89
N VAL A 30 -16.18 -12.96 8.01
CA VAL A 30 -16.02 -12.28 9.30
C VAL A 30 -17.08 -12.74 10.29
N LYS A 31 -18.35 -12.85 9.88
CA LYS A 31 -19.44 -13.39 10.74
C LYS A 31 -19.19 -14.82 11.22
N LYS A 32 -18.44 -15.62 10.45
CA LYS A 32 -18.04 -17.00 10.81
C LYS A 32 -16.76 -17.06 11.65
N GLY A 33 -16.19 -15.91 12.01
CA GLY A 33 -14.99 -15.81 12.84
C GLY A 33 -13.67 -15.77 12.08
N THR A 34 -13.68 -15.62 10.75
CA THR A 34 -12.46 -15.44 9.95
C THR A 34 -12.00 -13.99 10.04
N ALA A 35 -11.29 -13.63 11.10
CA ALA A 35 -10.84 -12.26 11.37
C ALA A 35 -9.99 -11.65 10.24
N ARG A 36 -9.15 -12.46 9.58
CA ARG A 36 -8.33 -12.04 8.42
C ARG A 36 -9.15 -11.47 7.26
N ALA A 37 -10.40 -11.92 7.06
CA ALA A 37 -11.27 -11.36 6.03
C ALA A 37 -11.66 -9.89 6.30
N ALA A 38 -11.52 -9.41 7.55
CA ALA A 38 -11.74 -8.01 7.87
C ALA A 38 -10.66 -7.10 7.26
N ALA A 39 -9.45 -7.59 6.98
CA ALA A 39 -8.43 -6.80 6.30
C ALA A 39 -8.86 -6.40 4.88
N ALA A 40 -9.42 -7.35 4.12
CA ALA A 40 -9.98 -7.10 2.79
C ALA A 40 -11.14 -6.08 2.83
N LEU A 41 -12.03 -6.20 3.82
CA LEU A 41 -13.14 -5.23 4.00
C LEU A 41 -12.63 -3.84 4.37
N ALA A 42 -11.58 -3.74 5.17
CA ALA A 42 -10.95 -2.46 5.50
C ALA A 42 -10.41 -1.77 4.25
N GLU A 43 -9.74 -2.50 3.36
CA GLU A 43 -9.22 -1.97 2.10
C GLU A 43 -10.35 -1.50 1.18
N ILE A 44 -11.36 -2.35 0.94
CA ILE A 44 -12.53 -1.98 0.10
C ILE A 44 -13.22 -0.73 0.66
N SER A 45 -13.47 -0.70 1.98
CA SER A 45 -14.10 0.44 2.66
C SER A 45 -13.26 1.71 2.55
N ALA A 46 -11.94 1.60 2.63
CA ALA A 46 -11.01 2.74 2.52
C ALA A 46 -11.06 3.36 1.12
N TYR A 47 -11.04 2.52 0.07
CA TYR A 47 -11.20 2.98 -1.31
C TYR A 47 -12.58 3.61 -1.57
N ARG A 48 -13.62 3.18 -0.83
CA ARG A 48 -14.96 3.81 -0.89
C ARG A 48 -15.10 5.05 0.02
N GLY A 49 -14.07 5.44 0.76
CA GLY A 49 -14.11 6.56 1.70
C GLY A 49 -15.02 6.32 2.91
N GLN A 50 -15.35 5.06 3.23
CA GLN A 50 -16.22 4.65 4.33
C GLN A 50 -15.42 4.54 5.65
N TRP A 51 -14.79 5.65 6.07
CA TRP A 51 -13.76 5.64 7.13
C TRP A 51 -14.23 5.14 8.51
N HIS A 52 -15.51 5.29 8.85
CA HIS A 52 -16.05 4.70 10.08
C HIS A 52 -16.05 3.16 10.04
N GLU A 53 -16.35 2.58 8.88
CA GLU A 53 -16.33 1.12 8.68
C GLU A 53 -14.92 0.58 8.61
N VAL A 54 -14.00 1.34 7.98
CA VAL A 54 -12.56 1.02 7.99
C VAL A 54 -12.08 0.78 9.43
N LEU A 55 -12.42 1.65 10.38
CA LEU A 55 -12.00 1.47 11.78
C LEU A 55 -12.55 0.17 12.41
N GLY A 56 -13.82 -0.19 12.14
CA GLY A 56 -14.39 -1.43 12.68
C GLY A 56 -13.74 -2.68 12.09
N HIS A 57 -13.44 -2.66 10.78
CA HIS A 57 -12.73 -3.73 10.11
C HIS A 57 -11.28 -3.86 10.57
N VAL A 58 -10.57 -2.73 10.69
CA VAL A 58 -9.19 -2.69 11.19
C VAL A 58 -9.09 -3.13 12.64
N GLU A 59 -10.03 -2.74 13.52
CA GLU A 59 -10.07 -3.24 14.90
C GLU A 59 -10.17 -4.77 14.95
N THR A 60 -10.96 -5.36 14.04
CA THR A 60 -11.13 -6.81 13.92
C THR A 60 -9.88 -7.49 13.39
N SER A 61 -9.27 -6.96 12.32
CA SER A 61 -8.06 -7.53 11.73
C SER A 61 -6.84 -7.38 12.67
N VAL A 62 -6.67 -6.23 13.32
CA VAL A 62 -5.58 -5.95 14.26
C VAL A 62 -5.68 -6.80 15.54
N ALA A 63 -6.88 -7.26 15.93
CA ALA A 63 -7.04 -8.23 17.00
C ALA A 63 -6.49 -9.64 16.66
N ALA A 64 -6.16 -9.88 15.39
CA ALA A 64 -5.69 -11.15 14.86
C ALA A 64 -4.39 -10.99 14.03
N LEU A 65 -3.53 -10.03 14.37
CA LEU A 65 -2.28 -9.77 13.64
C LEU A 65 -1.40 -11.02 13.54
N ASP A 66 -1.40 -11.87 14.55
CA ASP A 66 -0.64 -13.12 14.60
C ASP A 66 -1.10 -14.20 13.60
N GLN A 67 -2.24 -13.99 12.91
CA GLN A 67 -2.78 -14.89 11.90
C GLN A 67 -2.36 -14.55 10.47
N PHE A 68 -1.81 -13.35 10.25
CA PHE A 68 -1.33 -12.93 8.93
C PHE A 68 0.05 -13.53 8.66
N GLU A 69 0.28 -13.90 7.40
CA GLU A 69 1.53 -14.52 6.97
C GLU A 69 2.54 -13.47 6.53
N THR A 70 2.05 -12.30 6.12
CA THR A 70 2.86 -11.22 5.55
C THR A 70 2.88 -9.99 6.44
N PHE A 71 4.08 -9.41 6.56
CA PHE A 71 4.31 -8.18 7.31
C PHE A 71 3.62 -6.96 6.66
N ASP A 72 3.49 -6.99 5.34
CA ASP A 72 2.88 -5.91 4.56
C ASP A 72 1.41 -5.70 4.93
N VAL A 73 0.62 -6.77 5.01
CA VAL A 73 -0.79 -6.67 5.42
C VAL A 73 -0.92 -6.08 6.83
N GLN A 74 -0.07 -6.51 7.76
CA GLN A 74 -0.10 -6.02 9.14
C GLN A 74 0.18 -4.51 9.18
N ILE A 75 1.15 -4.04 8.39
CA ILE A 75 1.46 -2.61 8.22
C ILE A 75 0.29 -1.86 7.59
N ASP A 76 -0.32 -2.41 6.54
CA ASP A 76 -1.43 -1.81 5.83
C ASP A 76 -2.60 -1.55 6.78
N GLN A 77 -2.96 -2.54 7.61
CA GLN A 77 -4.03 -2.38 8.60
C GLN A 77 -3.73 -1.29 9.64
N ILE A 78 -2.48 -1.22 10.14
CA ILE A 78 -2.09 -0.17 11.09
C ILE A 78 -2.12 1.23 10.43
N THR A 79 -1.69 1.32 9.17
CA THR A 79 -1.67 2.57 8.43
C THR A 79 -3.09 3.03 8.09
N LEU A 80 -3.98 2.11 7.69
CA LEU A 80 -5.41 2.38 7.52
C LEU A 80 -6.07 2.83 8.83
N CYS A 81 -5.69 2.26 9.98
CA CYS A 81 -6.14 2.75 11.29
C CYS A 81 -5.83 4.23 11.47
N SER A 82 -4.58 4.63 11.20
CA SER A 82 -4.12 6.01 11.35
C SER A 82 -4.88 6.97 10.43
N LEU A 83 -5.10 6.57 9.18
CA LEU A 83 -5.80 7.36 8.19
C LEU A 83 -7.28 7.50 8.57
N ALA A 84 -7.96 6.40 8.89
CA ALA A 84 -9.37 6.42 9.25
C ALA A 84 -9.63 7.20 10.53
N ALA A 85 -8.73 7.13 11.52
CA ALA A 85 -8.79 7.93 12.73
C ALA A 85 -8.67 9.43 12.44
N ARG A 86 -7.79 9.83 11.52
CA ARG A 86 -7.68 11.23 11.07
C ARG A 86 -8.93 11.72 10.35
N GLN A 87 -9.52 10.88 9.49
CA GLN A 87 -10.72 11.24 8.73
C GLN A 87 -11.99 11.34 9.59
N THR A 88 -12.01 10.67 10.74
CA THR A 88 -13.20 10.57 11.62
C THR A 88 -12.99 11.19 13.00
N GLU A 89 -11.82 11.80 13.24
CA GLU A 89 -11.37 12.31 14.55
C GLU A 89 -11.49 11.28 15.69
N SER A 90 -11.42 9.99 15.36
CA SER A 90 -11.63 8.87 16.29
C SER A 90 -10.34 8.42 16.98
N TRP A 91 -9.65 9.37 17.62
CA TRP A 91 -8.32 9.18 18.21
C TRP A 91 -8.29 8.13 19.31
N ASP A 92 -9.30 8.13 20.20
CA ASP A 92 -9.42 7.13 21.28
C ASP A 92 -9.54 5.70 20.73
N ARG A 93 -10.25 5.53 19.60
CA ARG A 93 -10.36 4.22 18.94
C ARG A 93 -9.00 3.80 18.39
N ALA A 94 -8.27 4.68 17.73
CA ALA A 94 -6.93 4.36 17.21
C ALA A 94 -5.95 3.95 18.33
N ALA A 95 -5.96 4.68 19.46
CA ALA A 95 -5.14 4.33 20.62
C ALA A 95 -5.50 2.94 21.18
N LYS A 96 -6.80 2.64 21.29
CA LYS A 96 -7.29 1.33 21.72
C LYS A 96 -6.91 0.21 20.73
N THR A 97 -7.02 0.46 19.43
CA THR A 97 -6.61 -0.47 18.37
C THR A 97 -5.12 -0.79 18.45
N ALA A 98 -4.27 0.21 18.71
CA ALA A 98 -2.85 -0.01 18.94
C ALA A 98 -2.57 -0.93 20.15
N GLU A 99 -3.32 -0.77 21.25
CA GLU A 99 -3.23 -1.65 22.42
C GLU A 99 -3.69 -3.09 22.10
N ILE A 100 -4.79 -3.22 21.35
CA ILE A 100 -5.30 -4.52 20.88
C ILE A 100 -4.23 -5.24 20.05
N GLY A 101 -3.63 -4.57 19.06
CA GLY A 101 -2.58 -5.15 18.23
C GLY A 101 -1.37 -5.60 19.04
N ARG A 102 -0.93 -4.80 20.02
CA ARG A 102 0.18 -5.18 20.91
C ARG A 102 -0.14 -6.41 21.74
N ARG A 103 -1.39 -6.57 22.18
CA ARG A 103 -1.85 -7.76 22.91
C ARG A 103 -1.91 -8.99 22.01
N SER A 104 -2.43 -8.86 20.79
CA SER A 104 -2.50 -9.94 19.80
C SER A 104 -1.10 -10.51 19.51
N LEU A 105 -0.11 -9.65 19.25
CA LEU A 105 1.27 -10.08 19.01
C LEU A 105 1.98 -10.67 20.25
N GLY A 106 1.57 -10.25 21.45
CA GLY A 106 2.16 -10.72 22.71
C GLY A 106 3.66 -10.40 22.86
N LYS A 107 4.36 -11.16 23.72
CA LYS A 107 5.80 -10.92 24.02
C LYS A 107 6.75 -11.37 22.92
N LYS A 108 6.28 -12.21 21.99
CA LYS A 108 7.07 -12.76 20.88
C LYS A 108 6.76 -12.08 19.54
N GLY A 109 5.94 -11.03 19.58
CA GLY A 109 5.62 -10.23 18.41
C GLY A 109 6.86 -9.68 17.73
N ASP A 110 6.74 -9.47 16.42
CA ASP A 110 7.79 -8.81 15.65
C ASP A 110 8.16 -7.45 16.28
N PRO A 111 9.44 -7.19 16.60
CA PRO A 111 9.86 -5.96 17.25
C PRO A 111 9.51 -4.69 16.47
N ASP A 112 9.51 -4.75 15.13
CA ASP A 112 9.21 -3.60 14.29
C ASP A 112 7.70 -3.34 14.23
N LEU A 113 6.84 -4.37 14.17
CA LEU A 113 5.40 -4.17 14.36
C LEU A 113 5.06 -3.54 15.71
N LEU A 114 5.71 -4.01 16.79
CA LEU A 114 5.50 -3.45 18.13
C LEU A 114 5.88 -1.96 18.19
N LYS A 115 6.95 -1.56 17.50
CA LYS A 115 7.33 -0.13 17.36
C LYS A 115 6.29 0.64 16.55
N ILE A 116 5.78 0.08 15.45
CA ILE A 116 4.77 0.71 14.60
C ILE A 116 3.46 0.91 15.38
N LEU A 117 3.02 -0.08 16.15
CA LEU A 117 1.84 0.04 17.05
C LEU A 117 2.07 1.07 18.16
N ALA A 118 3.26 1.13 18.76
CA ALA A 118 3.59 2.17 19.72
C ALA A 118 3.54 3.57 19.08
N ARG A 119 3.96 3.69 17.82
CA ARG A 119 3.84 4.93 17.05
C ARG A 119 2.39 5.29 16.75
N LEU A 120 1.53 4.31 16.43
CA LEU A 120 0.09 4.55 16.24
C LEU A 120 -0.53 5.11 17.52
N ALA A 121 -0.20 4.54 18.68
CA ALA A 121 -0.67 5.04 19.97
C ALA A 121 -0.19 6.48 20.24
N ALA A 122 1.07 6.80 19.94
CA ALA A 122 1.61 8.15 20.09
C ALA A 122 0.95 9.15 19.13
N PHE A 123 0.73 8.76 17.87
CA PHE A 123 0.01 9.56 16.88
C PHE A 123 -1.43 9.84 17.31
N ALA A 124 -2.13 8.84 17.85
CA ALA A 124 -3.47 9.03 18.39
C ALA A 124 -3.48 9.97 19.60
N ALA A 125 -2.54 9.81 20.54
CA ALA A 125 -2.41 10.67 21.72
C ALA A 125 -2.11 12.13 21.39
N SER A 126 -1.45 12.39 20.25
CA SER A 126 -1.18 13.74 19.76
C SER A 126 -2.29 14.29 18.85
N HIS A 127 -3.43 13.60 18.77
CA HIS A 127 -4.57 13.89 17.89
C HIS A 127 -4.14 14.11 16.42
N GLY A 128 -3.16 13.32 15.96
CA GLY A 128 -2.66 13.38 14.59
C GLY A 128 -2.00 14.71 14.20
N SER A 129 -1.43 15.45 15.17
CA SER A 129 -0.73 16.73 14.94
C SER A 129 0.43 16.67 13.94
N GLU A 130 1.01 15.49 13.73
CA GLU A 130 1.97 15.20 12.67
C GLU A 130 1.45 14.04 11.79
N ASP A 131 1.98 13.88 10.58
CA ASP A 131 1.66 12.72 9.74
C ASP A 131 2.12 11.41 10.38
N PHE A 132 1.26 10.39 10.32
CA PHE A 132 1.68 9.04 10.63
C PHE A 132 2.64 8.55 9.56
N ARG A 133 3.88 8.24 9.95
CA ARG A 133 4.94 7.76 9.05
C ARG A 133 5.52 6.47 9.59
N LEU A 134 5.63 5.48 8.73
CA LEU A 134 6.36 4.26 9.04
C LEU A 134 7.85 4.59 9.26
N PRO A 135 8.57 3.82 10.09
CA PRO A 135 10.03 3.94 10.20
C PRO A 135 10.66 3.84 8.80
N GLN A 136 11.35 4.89 8.37
CA GLN A 136 12.06 4.86 7.10
C GLN A 136 13.30 3.97 7.22
N GLY A 137 13.64 3.29 6.12
CA GLY A 137 14.91 2.61 5.97
C GLY A 137 16.09 3.58 5.98
N VAL A 138 17.31 3.05 6.00
CA VAL A 138 18.53 3.87 5.93
C VAL A 138 18.56 4.59 4.59
N GLN A 139 18.62 5.93 4.60
CA GLN A 139 18.78 6.72 3.39
C GLN A 139 20.18 6.51 2.79
N LEU A 140 20.24 5.89 1.61
CA LEU A 140 21.49 5.48 0.96
C LEU A 140 22.18 6.59 0.14
N GLY A 141 22.03 7.87 0.53
CA GLY A 141 22.85 8.96 -0.01
C GLY A 141 22.31 9.69 -1.25
N GLY A 142 21.00 9.62 -1.51
CA GLY A 142 20.26 10.56 -2.37
C GLY A 142 20.83 10.75 -3.80
N ALA A 143 20.80 12.00 -4.28
CA ALA A 143 21.09 12.34 -5.68
C ALA A 143 22.50 11.92 -6.17
N VAL A 144 23.53 12.07 -5.32
CA VAL A 144 24.92 11.75 -5.70
C VAL A 144 25.07 10.25 -5.95
N ARG A 145 24.56 9.42 -5.03
CA ARG A 145 24.64 7.95 -5.14
C ARG A 145 23.80 7.43 -6.30
N PHE A 146 22.64 8.04 -6.54
CA PHE A 146 21.84 7.75 -7.72
C PHE A 146 22.60 8.05 -9.02
N ALA A 147 23.21 9.24 -9.14
CA ALA A 147 23.98 9.61 -10.33
C ALA A 147 25.18 8.67 -10.58
N GLU A 148 25.91 8.29 -9.52
CA GLU A 148 26.98 7.27 -9.60
C GLU A 148 26.45 5.92 -10.11
N ALA A 149 25.30 5.47 -9.60
CA ALA A 149 24.69 4.21 -10.00
C ALA A 149 24.22 4.23 -11.47
N VAL A 150 23.58 5.31 -11.90
CA VAL A 150 23.16 5.50 -13.30
C VAL A 150 24.38 5.51 -14.22
N ALA A 151 25.42 6.29 -13.90
CA ALA A 151 26.64 6.36 -14.70
C ALA A 151 27.33 4.99 -14.82
N LYS A 152 27.33 4.19 -13.74
CA LYS A 152 27.85 2.81 -13.77
C LYS A 152 27.04 1.92 -14.71
N VAL A 153 25.72 2.03 -14.71
CA VAL A 153 24.87 1.24 -15.60
C VAL A 153 25.08 1.67 -17.05
N GLU A 154 25.09 2.97 -17.35
CA GLU A 154 25.25 3.52 -18.70
C GLU A 154 26.66 3.28 -19.27
N GLY A 155 27.69 3.28 -18.43
CA GLY A 155 29.06 2.93 -18.81
C GLY A 155 29.32 1.42 -18.91
N SER A 156 28.38 0.57 -18.48
CA SER A 156 28.55 -0.89 -18.54
C SER A 156 28.13 -1.46 -19.89
N LYS A 157 28.61 -2.66 -20.22
CA LYS A 157 28.14 -3.43 -21.40
C LYS A 157 26.76 -4.06 -21.17
N LYS A 158 26.06 -3.75 -20.07
CA LYS A 158 24.75 -4.31 -19.75
C LYS A 158 23.75 -3.90 -20.84
N LYS A 159 23.14 -4.89 -21.48
CA LYS A 159 22.03 -4.69 -22.41
C LYS A 159 20.74 -5.05 -21.68
N PHE A 160 19.80 -4.13 -21.67
CA PHE A 160 18.43 -4.42 -21.25
C PHE A 160 17.73 -5.16 -22.39
N SER A 161 16.90 -6.15 -22.05
CA SER A 161 16.16 -6.96 -23.03
C SER A 161 15.17 -6.11 -23.82
N ASP A 162 14.60 -5.10 -23.18
CA ASP A 162 13.53 -4.25 -23.69
C ASP A 162 13.48 -2.92 -22.89
N PRO A 163 12.70 -1.92 -23.36
CA PRO A 163 12.57 -0.63 -22.68
C PRO A 163 11.96 -0.71 -21.27
N GLN A 164 11.02 -1.63 -21.02
CA GLN A 164 10.35 -1.74 -19.73
C GLN A 164 11.30 -2.26 -18.65
N THR A 165 12.08 -3.30 -18.95
CA THR A 165 13.14 -3.84 -18.08
C THR A 165 14.19 -2.76 -17.76
N ARG A 166 14.46 -1.85 -18.70
CA ARG A 166 15.32 -0.69 -18.45
C ARG A 166 14.65 0.29 -17.49
N ALA A 167 13.39 0.66 -17.74
CA ALA A 167 12.63 1.57 -16.89
C ALA A 167 12.55 1.03 -15.45
N ASP A 168 12.24 -0.27 -15.28
CA ASP A 168 12.23 -0.93 -13.97
C ASP A 168 13.57 -0.83 -13.25
N HIS A 169 14.67 -1.01 -13.98
CA HIS A 169 15.99 -0.89 -13.40
C HIS A 169 16.30 0.54 -12.96
N MET A 170 16.04 1.53 -13.82
CA MET A 170 16.39 2.92 -13.55
C MET A 170 15.50 3.56 -12.47
N ILE A 171 14.20 3.32 -12.52
CA ILE A 171 13.27 3.75 -11.45
C ILE A 171 13.56 2.97 -10.16
N GLY A 172 13.90 1.68 -10.24
CA GLY A 172 14.32 0.89 -9.09
C GLY A 172 15.56 1.47 -8.39
N LEU A 173 16.55 1.96 -9.14
CA LEU A 173 17.70 2.69 -8.56
C LEU A 173 17.24 3.97 -7.86
N ALA A 174 16.38 4.77 -8.49
CA ALA A 174 15.85 5.99 -7.88
C ALA A 174 15.12 5.69 -6.57
N ARG A 175 14.34 4.60 -6.52
CA ARG A 175 13.65 4.11 -5.33
C ARG A 175 14.61 3.72 -4.21
N VAL A 176 15.63 2.91 -4.52
CA VAL A 176 16.66 2.48 -3.54
C VAL A 176 17.38 3.66 -2.90
N TYR A 177 17.61 4.74 -3.67
CA TYR A 177 18.25 5.96 -3.18
C TYR A 177 17.27 7.05 -2.71
N GLU A 178 15.96 6.75 -2.68
CA GLU A 178 14.84 7.68 -2.37
C GLU A 178 14.85 9.00 -3.19
N TYR A 179 15.44 8.99 -4.38
CA TYR A 179 15.63 10.19 -5.19
C TYR A 179 14.52 10.38 -6.21
N HIS A 180 13.44 11.06 -5.79
CA HIS A 180 12.22 11.26 -6.57
C HIS A 180 12.46 12.05 -7.87
N GLU A 181 13.27 13.11 -7.84
CA GLU A 181 13.60 13.88 -9.06
C GLU A 181 14.33 12.99 -10.09
N GLY A 182 15.18 12.06 -9.62
CA GLY A 182 15.85 11.09 -10.49
C GLY A 182 14.86 10.15 -11.19
N ALA A 183 13.80 9.72 -10.49
CA ALA A 183 12.75 8.93 -11.12
C ALA A 183 12.02 9.71 -12.22
N VAL A 184 11.68 10.98 -11.98
CA VAL A 184 11.05 11.84 -13.00
C VAL A 184 11.97 12.02 -14.21
N GLN A 185 13.26 12.31 -14.00
CA GLN A 185 14.24 12.45 -15.08
C GLN A 185 14.36 11.20 -15.93
N MET A 186 14.38 10.01 -15.31
CA MET A 186 14.46 8.74 -16.04
C MET A 186 13.18 8.47 -16.83
N PHE A 187 12.01 8.76 -16.25
CA PHE A 187 10.73 8.63 -16.94
C PHE A 187 10.62 9.57 -18.14
N GLU A 188 11.04 10.84 -18.02
CA GLU A 188 11.04 11.79 -19.13
C GLU A 188 12.01 11.40 -20.24
N LYS A 189 13.17 10.85 -19.88
CA LYS A 189 14.18 10.39 -20.84
C LYS A 189 13.69 9.19 -21.64
N ASP A 190 13.15 8.18 -20.96
CA ASP A 190 12.84 6.89 -21.57
C ASP A 190 11.37 6.80 -22.04
N ASN A 191 10.49 7.69 -21.55
CA ASN A 191 9.04 7.75 -21.82
C ASN A 191 8.36 6.37 -21.79
N THR A 192 8.76 5.56 -20.81
CA THR A 192 8.35 4.16 -20.66
C THR A 192 7.92 3.91 -19.22
N LEU A 193 6.75 3.30 -19.02
CA LEU A 193 6.27 2.92 -17.69
C LEU A 193 7.08 1.73 -17.15
N PRO A 194 7.41 1.71 -15.84
CA PRO A 194 7.94 0.51 -15.22
C PRO A 194 6.87 -0.61 -15.19
N GLY A 195 7.29 -1.87 -15.25
CA GLY A 195 6.41 -3.03 -15.13
C GLY A 195 6.25 -3.54 -13.69
N ILE A 196 7.19 -3.19 -12.79
CA ILE A 196 7.08 -3.55 -11.37
C ILE A 196 6.21 -2.51 -10.67
N PHE A 197 5.11 -2.94 -10.05
CA PHE A 197 4.15 -2.02 -9.43
C PHE A 197 4.76 -1.11 -8.35
N ASP A 198 5.70 -1.60 -7.54
CA ASP A 198 6.41 -0.74 -6.57
C ASP A 198 7.14 0.44 -7.25
N ASN A 199 7.67 0.23 -8.45
CA ASN A 199 8.29 1.30 -9.25
C ASN A 199 7.22 2.24 -9.82
N VAL A 200 6.05 1.72 -10.20
CA VAL A 200 4.88 2.52 -10.62
C VAL A 200 4.48 3.46 -9.48
N VAL A 201 4.29 2.94 -8.27
CA VAL A 201 3.93 3.74 -7.08
C VAL A 201 5.00 4.79 -6.79
N PHE A 202 6.28 4.41 -6.79
CA PHE A 202 7.37 5.36 -6.52
C PHE A 202 7.44 6.48 -7.57
N LEU A 203 7.33 6.15 -8.85
CA LEU A 203 7.30 7.13 -9.94
C LEU A 203 6.07 8.05 -9.84
N ALA A 204 4.89 7.49 -9.57
CA ALA A 204 3.67 8.28 -9.38
C ALA A 204 3.81 9.25 -8.21
N ALA A 205 4.35 8.81 -7.07
CA ALA A 205 4.61 9.68 -5.93
C ALA A 205 5.62 10.79 -6.28
N ALA A 206 6.65 10.47 -7.06
CA ALA A 206 7.62 11.46 -7.55
C ALA A 206 6.98 12.52 -8.46
N LEU A 207 6.12 12.10 -9.39
CA LEU A 207 5.36 13.00 -10.26
C LEU A 207 4.39 13.88 -9.46
N ALA A 208 3.68 13.30 -8.48
CA ALA A 208 2.77 14.04 -7.62
C ALA A 208 3.51 15.11 -6.80
N LYS A 209 4.68 14.78 -6.23
CA LYS A 209 5.56 15.75 -5.53
C LYS A 209 6.03 16.88 -6.44
N ALA A 210 6.22 16.60 -7.74
CA ALA A 210 6.56 17.61 -8.75
C ALA A 210 5.35 18.44 -9.23
N GLY A 211 4.17 18.27 -8.64
CA GLY A 211 2.95 18.97 -9.04
C GLY A 211 2.27 18.41 -10.30
N ARG A 212 2.70 17.23 -10.78
CA ARG A 212 2.20 16.58 -12.00
C ARG A 212 1.15 15.52 -11.66
N SER A 213 0.08 15.93 -10.99
CA SER A 213 -0.94 15.03 -10.45
C SER A 213 -1.65 14.18 -11.50
N ASP A 214 -1.88 14.69 -12.71
CA ASP A 214 -2.53 13.93 -13.78
C ASP A 214 -1.59 12.89 -14.40
N ASP A 215 -0.30 13.21 -14.54
CA ASP A 215 0.71 12.25 -14.99
C ASP A 215 0.92 11.15 -13.94
N ALA A 216 0.93 11.51 -12.65
CA ALA A 216 0.99 10.55 -11.56
C ALA A 216 -0.19 9.57 -11.62
N TRP A 217 -1.41 10.08 -11.86
CA TRP A 217 -2.57 9.23 -12.05
C TRP A 217 -2.47 8.34 -13.29
N ALA A 218 -2.00 8.89 -14.42
CA ALA A 218 -1.82 8.11 -15.65
C ALA A 218 -0.83 6.95 -15.46
N VAL A 219 0.24 7.16 -14.68
CA VAL A 219 1.20 6.11 -14.31
C VAL A 219 0.52 5.02 -13.47
N ILE A 220 -0.23 5.39 -12.42
CA ILE A 220 -0.96 4.42 -11.57
C ILE A 220 -1.95 3.62 -12.42
N ARG A 221 -2.78 4.32 -13.20
CA ARG A 221 -3.79 3.71 -14.07
C ARG A 221 -3.19 2.76 -15.09
N GLY A 222 -2.01 3.09 -15.62
CA GLY A 222 -1.30 2.26 -16.59
C GLY A 222 -0.62 1.02 -15.99
N GLY A 223 -0.35 1.00 -14.69
CA GLY A 223 0.33 -0.11 -14.01
C GLY A 223 -0.54 -0.94 -13.05
N ILE A 224 -1.75 -0.49 -12.73
CA ILE A 224 -2.57 -1.13 -11.69
C ILE A 224 -2.93 -2.58 -12.00
N SER A 225 -3.11 -2.95 -13.26
CA SER A 225 -3.39 -4.35 -13.67
C SER A 225 -2.27 -5.32 -13.28
N ASP A 226 -1.04 -4.81 -13.18
CA ASP A 226 0.16 -5.59 -12.89
C ASP A 226 0.44 -5.69 -11.37
N TRP A 227 -0.38 -5.03 -10.53
CA TRP A 227 -0.30 -5.20 -9.08
C TRP A 227 -0.74 -6.60 -8.68
N TRP A 228 0.06 -7.24 -7.83
CA TRP A 228 -0.20 -8.57 -7.30
C TRP A 228 -0.23 -8.54 -5.77
N PRO A 229 -1.27 -9.10 -5.11
CA PRO A 229 -1.32 -9.17 -3.66
C PRO A 229 -0.29 -10.18 -3.11
N VAL A 230 0.36 -9.87 -1.99
CA VAL A 230 1.31 -10.81 -1.36
C VAL A 230 0.64 -11.89 -0.52
N GLU A 231 -0.66 -11.73 -0.24
CA GLU A 231 -1.48 -12.65 0.56
C GLU A 231 -2.96 -12.58 0.12
N GLU A 232 -3.76 -13.61 0.44
CA GLU A 232 -5.17 -13.71 0.07
C GLU A 232 -6.13 -12.69 0.73
N THR A 233 -5.60 -11.82 1.59
CA THR A 233 -6.34 -10.78 2.31
C THR A 233 -6.21 -9.40 1.68
N GLN A 234 -5.24 -9.18 0.79
CA GLN A 234 -5.07 -7.90 0.08
C GLN A 234 -5.94 -7.86 -1.18
N ILE A 235 -6.60 -6.73 -1.37
CA ILE A 235 -7.55 -6.45 -2.45
C ILE A 235 -7.10 -5.27 -3.29
N ALA A 236 -6.47 -4.27 -2.67
CA ALA A 236 -5.99 -3.09 -3.37
C ALA A 236 -4.72 -2.53 -2.70
N PRO A 237 -3.84 -1.86 -3.46
CA PRO A 237 -2.59 -1.32 -2.93
C PRO A 237 -2.86 -0.15 -1.95
N VAL A 238 -2.81 -0.42 -0.65
CA VAL A 238 -3.10 0.58 0.40
C VAL A 238 -2.17 1.79 0.34
N VAL A 239 -0.93 1.61 -0.15
CA VAL A 239 0.05 2.69 -0.35
C VAL A 239 -0.47 3.85 -1.19
N LEU A 240 -1.41 3.61 -2.12
CA LEU A 240 -2.01 4.70 -2.91
C LEU A 240 -2.81 5.68 -2.05
N LEU A 241 -3.44 5.19 -0.97
CA LEU A 241 -4.24 5.99 -0.05
C LEU A 241 -3.41 6.59 1.08
N THR A 242 -2.25 6.01 1.38
CA THR A 242 -1.48 6.33 2.60
C THR A 242 -0.18 7.08 2.33
N ASP A 243 0.39 7.02 1.13
CA ASP A 243 1.49 7.91 0.75
C ASP A 243 1.00 9.35 0.70
N ALA A 244 1.66 10.24 1.44
CA ALA A 244 1.24 11.64 1.58
C ALA A 244 1.21 12.43 0.26
N SER A 245 1.96 11.97 -0.75
CA SER A 245 2.00 12.57 -2.09
C SER A 245 0.90 12.03 -2.98
N LEU A 246 0.51 10.77 -2.80
CA LEU A 246 -0.53 10.11 -3.60
C LEU A 246 -1.93 10.33 -3.05
N ALA A 247 -2.11 10.36 -1.73
CA ALA A 247 -3.41 10.52 -1.10
C ALA A 247 -4.23 11.70 -1.66
N PRO A 248 -3.65 12.90 -1.91
CA PRO A 248 -4.41 14.03 -2.48
C PRO A 248 -4.92 13.79 -3.91
N ILE A 249 -4.30 12.89 -4.68
CA ILE A 249 -4.72 12.61 -6.06
C ILE A 249 -5.73 11.45 -6.14
N MET A 250 -5.95 10.71 -5.04
CA MET A 250 -6.89 9.59 -4.95
C MET A 250 -8.32 10.07 -4.68
N THR A 251 -8.95 10.64 -5.71
CA THR A 251 -10.38 11.01 -5.67
C THR A 251 -11.29 9.78 -5.59
N ALA A 252 -12.54 9.95 -5.16
CA ALA A 252 -13.52 8.85 -5.13
C ALA A 252 -13.69 8.13 -6.48
N VAL A 253 -13.69 8.87 -7.60
CA VAL A 253 -13.77 8.28 -8.96
C VAL A 253 -12.55 7.42 -9.26
N ARG A 254 -11.35 7.92 -8.95
CA ARG A 254 -10.09 7.19 -9.15
C ARG A 254 -10.02 5.95 -8.25
N CYS A 255 -10.48 6.05 -7.00
CA CYS A 255 -10.55 4.90 -6.10
C CYS A 255 -11.52 3.82 -6.58
N ALA A 256 -12.70 4.21 -7.08
CA ALA A 256 -13.64 3.28 -7.70
C ALA A 256 -13.01 2.59 -8.91
N GLU A 257 -12.34 3.34 -9.78
CA GLU A 257 -11.63 2.78 -10.92
C GLU A 257 -10.53 1.78 -10.50
N ILE A 258 -9.78 2.07 -9.44
CA ILE A 258 -8.83 1.09 -8.89
C ILE A 258 -9.56 -0.19 -8.51
N LEU A 259 -10.65 -0.12 -7.74
CA LEU A 259 -11.38 -1.32 -7.32
C LEU A 259 -11.91 -2.13 -8.51
N ASP A 260 -12.49 -1.46 -9.51
CA ASP A 260 -13.13 -2.07 -10.68
C ASP A 260 -12.13 -2.65 -11.71
N THR A 261 -10.87 -2.23 -11.68
CA THR A 261 -9.87 -2.70 -12.65
C THR A 261 -9.46 -4.15 -12.35
N PRO A 262 -9.57 -5.11 -13.28
CA PRO A 262 -9.05 -6.45 -13.03
C PRO A 262 -7.53 -6.45 -12.78
N ARG A 263 -7.08 -7.24 -11.79
CA ARG A 263 -5.70 -7.32 -11.31
C ARG A 263 -5.29 -8.76 -11.10
N GLY A 264 -3.98 -8.99 -11.01
CA GLY A 264 -3.46 -10.30 -10.67
C GLY A 264 -3.82 -11.40 -11.68
N SER A 265 -3.76 -11.07 -12.97
CA SER A 265 -3.96 -12.01 -14.09
C SER A 265 -2.70 -12.77 -14.47
#